data_AF-A0A7V8WQV1-F1
#
_entry.id   AF-A0A7V8WQV1-F1
#
_cell.length_a   1.000
_cell.length_b   1.000
_cell.length_c   1.000
_cell.angle_alpha   90.00
_cell.angle_beta   90.00
_cell.angle_gamma   90.00
#
_symmetry.space_group_name_H-M   'P 1'
#
loop_
_entity.id
_entity.type
_entity.pdbx_description
1 polymer ?
#
loop_
_entity_poly.entity_id
_entity_poly.type
_entity_poly.pdbx_seq_one_letter_code
_entity_poly.pdbx_strand_id
1 'polypeptide(L)'
;VHVYLTRAVGILRVLAALQGTREDAWKAEEPGKILHEIRYGEMARTGAIPHTPYFGTVDATPLFVLLFAETVAWSDDRVLYADLLPNVRRALDWIERYGDLDGDGLVEYRTEAGASGHISNKVWKDSGDSLHDRAGRQVRGAIAAVEVQGYVYAACARLAEVAARMGDTAWAAELRERAERMRRTVEDLFWLEDDGFYAQALDGEKRRVDAISSNPGHLLFCGLPSPERAARVAHRLAAPDLNSGWGIRTLSAAMPTYNPMSYHNGSVWPHDNSVIVAGLRRYGHTDLALDLIEALFQASLADPLQRLPELYCGFPRSDTLGDAPVTYPVSCSPQAWAAATGHLLVRSLLGLEVDHTSRRVRIDPVLPVWLSRLTHTNLAAFGATYDLDLARHGDHITVDSDGPLERA
;
A
#
# COMPACT_ATOMS: atom_id res chain seq x y z
N VAL A 1 0.50 9.25 8.70
CA VAL A 1 -0.50 9.86 9.60
C VAL A 1 0.13 10.33 10.91
N HIS A 2 0.75 9.46 11.70
CA HIS A 2 1.32 9.77 13.02
C HIS A 2 2.55 10.72 13.04
N VAL A 3 3.28 10.87 11.93
CA VAL A 3 4.43 11.81 11.81
C VAL A 3 4.02 13.19 11.28
N TYR A 4 3.16 13.23 10.26
CA TYR A 4 2.76 14.45 9.56
C TYR A 4 1.25 14.47 9.35
N LEU A 5 0.50 14.55 10.45
CA LEU A 5 -0.97 14.53 10.42
C LEU A 5 -1.53 15.67 9.54
N THR A 6 -0.95 16.86 9.63
CA THR A 6 -1.34 18.03 8.83
C THR A 6 -1.19 17.80 7.33
N ARG A 7 -0.15 17.07 6.89
CA ARG A 7 0.02 16.69 5.48
C ARG A 7 -1.04 15.71 5.02
N ALA A 8 -1.39 14.72 5.85
CA ALA A 8 -2.47 13.78 5.54
C ALA A 8 -3.82 14.51 5.38
N VAL A 9 -4.14 15.43 6.29
CA VAL A 9 -5.35 16.28 6.19
C VAL A 9 -5.34 17.14 4.93
N GLY A 10 -4.21 17.77 4.60
CA GLY A 10 -4.05 18.56 3.38
C GLY A 10 -4.29 17.73 2.11
N ILE A 11 -3.70 16.54 2.03
CA ILE A 11 -3.88 15.61 0.91
C ILE A 11 -5.34 15.19 0.78
N LEU A 12 -5.99 14.81 1.88
CA LEU A 12 -7.41 14.44 1.88
C LEU A 12 -8.30 15.56 1.35
N ARG A 13 -8.07 16.82 1.77
CA ARG A 13 -8.84 17.97 1.29
C ARG A 13 -8.61 18.25 -0.20
N VAL A 14 -7.38 18.15 -0.67
CA VAL A 14 -7.06 18.34 -2.10
C VAL A 14 -7.71 17.25 -2.95
N LEU A 15 -7.57 15.98 -2.57
CA LEU A 15 -8.19 14.87 -3.30
C LEU A 15 -9.71 14.93 -3.26
N ALA A 16 -10.30 15.32 -2.13
CA ALA A 16 -11.74 15.53 -2.00
C ALA A 16 -12.26 16.66 -2.92
N ALA A 17 -11.51 17.76 -3.03
CA ALA A 17 -11.86 18.88 -3.90
C ALA A 17 -11.75 18.54 -5.40
N LEU A 18 -10.92 17.55 -5.75
CA LEU A 18 -10.67 17.10 -7.12
C LEU A 18 -11.32 15.75 -7.43
N GLN A 19 -12.14 15.22 -6.52
CA GLN A 19 -12.85 13.96 -6.70
C GLN A 19 -13.80 14.04 -7.90
N GLY A 20 -13.86 12.98 -8.70
CA GLY A 20 -14.68 12.90 -9.90
C GLY A 20 -16.15 13.20 -9.61
N THR A 21 -16.79 13.91 -10.54
CA THR A 21 -18.19 14.37 -10.40
C THR A 21 -19.07 14.00 -11.58
N ARG A 22 -18.47 13.51 -12.66
CA ARG A 22 -19.14 13.19 -13.93
C ARG A 22 -18.45 12.01 -14.59
N GLU A 23 -19.11 11.47 -15.61
CA GLU A 23 -18.53 10.45 -16.48
C GLU A 23 -17.82 11.13 -17.66
N ASP A 24 -16.50 10.98 -17.74
CA ASP A 24 -15.65 11.51 -18.81
C ASP A 24 -14.65 10.43 -19.24
N ALA A 25 -14.97 9.73 -20.32
CA ALA A 25 -14.17 8.61 -20.82
C ALA A 25 -12.73 9.04 -21.19
N TRP A 26 -12.53 10.27 -21.66
CA TRP A 26 -11.19 10.77 -22.00
C TRP A 26 -10.34 10.94 -20.74
N LYS A 27 -10.91 11.46 -19.66
CA LYS A 27 -10.18 11.59 -18.39
C LYS A 27 -10.21 10.33 -17.52
N ALA A 28 -10.93 9.29 -17.96
CA ALA A 28 -11.31 8.13 -17.16
C ALA A 28 -12.04 8.53 -15.85
N GLU A 29 -12.70 9.70 -15.85
CA GLU A 29 -13.42 10.24 -14.70
C GLU A 29 -14.76 9.52 -14.53
N GLU A 30 -15.06 9.15 -13.29
CA GLU A 30 -16.35 8.62 -12.87
C GLU A 30 -16.74 9.32 -11.56
N PRO A 31 -18.05 9.52 -11.29
CA PRO A 31 -18.51 10.09 -10.04
C PRO A 31 -17.97 9.35 -8.81
N GLY A 32 -17.33 10.08 -7.90
CA GLY A 32 -16.76 9.53 -6.67
C GLY A 32 -15.33 9.00 -6.78
N LYS A 33 -14.77 8.87 -7.99
CA LYS A 33 -13.41 8.39 -8.20
C LYS A 33 -12.35 9.41 -7.77
N ILE A 34 -11.21 8.92 -7.27
CA ILE A 34 -10.05 9.76 -6.94
C ILE A 34 -9.06 9.75 -8.11
N LEU A 35 -8.45 10.89 -8.39
CA LEU A 35 -7.56 11.07 -9.53
C LEU A 35 -6.25 10.27 -9.41
N HIS A 36 -5.71 9.87 -10.56
CA HIS A 36 -4.38 9.25 -10.70
C HIS A 36 -3.29 10.34 -10.67
N GLU A 37 -3.39 11.32 -11.57
CA GLU A 37 -2.38 12.39 -11.66
C GLU A 37 -2.89 13.70 -12.28
N ILE A 38 -2.09 14.75 -12.10
CA ILE A 38 -2.26 16.06 -12.73
C ILE A 38 -0.92 16.51 -13.31
N ARG A 39 -0.94 16.88 -14.59
CA ARG A 39 0.20 17.44 -15.32
C ARG A 39 -0.12 18.87 -15.72
N TYR A 40 0.90 19.72 -15.63
CA TYR A 40 0.83 21.15 -15.97
C TYR A 40 1.55 21.50 -17.29
N GLY A 41 2.09 20.50 -17.99
CA GLY A 41 2.80 20.67 -19.25
C GLY A 41 1.89 21.03 -20.43
N GLU A 42 2.49 21.47 -21.55
CA GLU A 42 1.77 21.97 -22.73
C GLU A 42 0.77 20.95 -23.29
N MET A 43 1.16 19.68 -23.43
CA MET A 43 0.27 18.62 -23.93
C MET A 43 -1.00 18.46 -23.07
N ALA A 44 -0.89 18.59 -21.74
CA ALA A 44 -2.04 18.51 -20.85
C ALA A 44 -2.91 19.77 -20.98
N ARG A 45 -2.27 20.95 -21.04
CA ARG A 45 -2.97 22.24 -21.18
C ARG A 45 -3.72 22.38 -22.50
N THR A 46 -3.22 21.79 -23.59
CA THR A 46 -3.89 21.79 -24.90
C THR A 46 -4.92 20.66 -25.05
N GLY A 47 -5.03 19.77 -24.05
CA GLY A 47 -5.94 18.62 -24.10
C GLY A 47 -5.45 17.47 -24.99
N ALA A 48 -4.20 17.51 -25.46
CA ALA A 48 -3.60 16.45 -26.27
C ALA A 48 -3.37 15.14 -25.48
N ILE A 49 -3.34 15.22 -24.15
CA ILE A 49 -3.33 14.08 -23.23
C ILE A 49 -4.35 14.32 -22.11
N PRO A 50 -4.86 13.27 -21.43
CA PRO A 50 -5.97 13.41 -20.48
C PRO A 50 -5.56 13.91 -19.09
N HIS A 51 -4.26 14.04 -18.82
CA HIS A 51 -3.64 14.26 -17.50
C HIS A 51 -3.87 15.62 -16.84
N THR A 52 -5.08 16.19 -16.85
CA THR A 52 -5.39 17.43 -16.10
C THR A 52 -6.87 17.58 -15.71
N PRO A 53 -7.31 16.99 -14.57
CA PRO A 53 -6.77 15.78 -13.94
C PRO A 53 -7.10 14.52 -14.76
N TYR A 54 -6.34 13.44 -14.57
CA TYR A 54 -6.62 12.11 -15.11
C TYR A 54 -6.92 11.12 -13.99
N PHE A 55 -7.86 10.21 -14.21
CA PHE A 55 -8.42 9.27 -13.24
C PHE A 55 -8.18 7.81 -13.64
N GLY A 56 -7.12 7.53 -14.40
CA GLY A 56 -6.75 6.16 -14.82
C GLY A 56 -6.22 5.26 -13.70
N THR A 57 -6.81 5.29 -12.52
CA THR A 57 -6.44 4.50 -11.34
C THR A 57 -7.65 3.73 -10.83
N VAL A 58 -7.43 2.54 -10.28
CA VAL A 58 -8.44 1.75 -9.57
C VAL A 58 -8.17 1.67 -8.06
N ASP A 59 -6.92 1.85 -7.64
CA ASP A 59 -6.48 1.74 -6.24
C ASP A 59 -6.58 3.05 -5.45
N ALA A 60 -6.52 4.22 -6.10
CA ALA A 60 -6.51 5.51 -5.39
C ALA A 60 -7.80 5.76 -4.57
N THR A 61 -8.95 5.33 -5.09
CA THR A 61 -10.25 5.53 -4.41
C THR A 61 -10.36 4.76 -3.09
N PRO A 62 -10.11 3.44 -3.02
CA PRO A 62 -10.09 2.74 -1.72
C PRO A 62 -8.96 3.24 -0.81
N LEU A 63 -7.78 3.59 -1.35
CA LEU A 63 -6.69 4.16 -0.55
C LEU A 63 -7.03 5.53 0.05
N PHE A 64 -7.83 6.36 -0.64
CA PHE A 64 -8.36 7.62 -0.09
C PHE A 64 -9.27 7.36 1.11
N VAL A 65 -10.16 6.37 1.02
CA VAL A 65 -11.05 6.00 2.14
C VAL A 65 -10.23 5.47 3.32
N LEU A 66 -9.24 4.62 3.07
CA LEU A 66 -8.34 4.11 4.11
C LEU A 66 -7.53 5.23 4.76
N LEU A 67 -6.97 6.15 3.98
CA LEU A 67 -6.25 7.32 4.49
C LEU A 67 -7.16 8.20 5.35
N PHE A 68 -8.40 8.43 4.93
CA PHE A 68 -9.39 9.16 5.71
C PHE A 68 -9.65 8.47 7.06
N ALA A 69 -9.94 7.16 7.03
CA ALA A 69 -10.23 6.39 8.24
C ALA A 69 -9.03 6.35 9.19
N GLU A 70 -7.82 6.11 8.69
CA GLU A 70 -6.60 6.19 9.51
C GLU A 70 -6.38 7.60 10.07
N THR A 71 -6.56 8.64 9.26
CA THR A 71 -6.36 10.03 9.71
C THR A 71 -7.30 10.39 10.85
N VAL A 72 -8.60 10.09 10.69
CA VAL A 72 -9.61 10.34 11.73
C VAL A 72 -9.39 9.46 12.96
N ALA A 73 -9.00 8.20 12.76
CA ALA A 73 -8.71 7.32 13.88
C ALA A 73 -7.59 7.90 14.74
N TRP A 74 -6.46 8.26 14.13
CA TRP A 74 -5.31 8.83 14.84
C TRP A 74 -5.60 10.21 15.45
N SER A 75 -6.32 11.10 14.76
CA SER A 75 -6.56 12.46 15.24
C SER A 75 -7.71 12.59 16.22
N ASP A 76 -8.69 11.66 16.18
CA ASP A 76 -10.00 11.81 16.83
C ASP A 76 -10.77 13.08 16.37
N ASP A 77 -10.46 13.58 15.17
CA ASP A 77 -11.01 14.83 14.63
C ASP A 77 -12.41 14.63 14.03
N ARG A 78 -13.42 15.01 14.82
CA ARG A 78 -14.84 14.96 14.44
C ARG A 78 -15.22 15.97 13.36
N VAL A 79 -14.50 17.09 13.27
CA VAL A 79 -14.77 18.13 12.26
C VAL A 79 -14.30 17.62 10.90
N LEU A 80 -13.06 17.12 10.82
CA LEU A 80 -12.55 16.48 9.61
C LEU A 80 -13.45 15.33 9.15
N TYR A 81 -13.92 14.50 10.09
CA TYR A 81 -14.84 13.42 9.79
C TYR A 81 -16.11 13.95 9.13
N ALA A 82 -16.80 14.91 9.75
CA ALA A 82 -18.04 15.47 9.22
C ALA A 82 -17.84 16.17 7.86
N ASP A 83 -16.75 16.93 7.71
CA ASP A 83 -16.45 17.70 6.49
C ASP A 83 -16.24 16.80 5.27
N LEU A 84 -15.52 15.69 5.43
CA LEU A 84 -15.14 14.81 4.31
C LEU A 84 -16.05 13.59 4.16
N LEU A 85 -16.96 13.34 5.10
CA LEU A 85 -17.89 12.21 5.03
C LEU A 85 -18.68 12.15 3.71
N PRO A 86 -19.18 13.26 3.12
CA PRO A 86 -19.83 13.21 1.82
C PRO A 86 -18.93 12.69 0.70
N ASN A 87 -17.64 13.06 0.70
CA ASN A 87 -16.65 12.58 -0.28
C ASN A 87 -16.34 11.09 -0.09
N VAL A 88 -16.23 10.64 1.16
CA VAL A 88 -16.02 9.24 1.51
C VAL A 88 -17.20 8.38 1.05
N ARG A 89 -18.44 8.85 1.25
CA ARG A 89 -19.63 8.15 0.75
C ARG A 89 -19.65 8.06 -0.78
N ARG A 90 -19.26 9.11 -1.50
CA ARG A 90 -19.11 9.05 -2.97
C ARG A 90 -18.01 8.08 -3.42
N ALA A 91 -16.91 8.01 -2.68
CA ALA A 91 -15.83 7.06 -2.98
C ALA A 91 -16.28 5.60 -2.79
N LEU A 92 -17.05 5.32 -1.74
CA LEU A 92 -17.67 4.00 -1.54
C LEU A 92 -18.73 3.67 -2.59
N ASP A 93 -19.54 4.65 -2.99
CA ASP A 93 -20.51 4.49 -4.08
C ASP A 93 -19.81 4.20 -5.42
N TRP A 94 -18.66 4.83 -5.67
CA TRP A 94 -17.81 4.51 -6.81
C TRP A 94 -17.32 3.07 -6.76
N ILE A 95 -16.78 2.61 -5.62
CA ILE A 95 -16.31 1.23 -5.42
C ILE A 95 -17.40 0.22 -5.81
N GLU A 96 -18.65 0.47 -5.42
CA GLU A 96 -19.77 -0.46 -5.63
C GLU A 96 -20.41 -0.38 -7.03
N ARG A 97 -20.41 0.80 -7.66
CA ARG A 97 -21.14 1.00 -8.94
C ARG A 97 -20.26 1.00 -10.17
N TYR A 98 -19.09 1.63 -10.07
CA TYR A 98 -18.18 1.85 -11.18
C TYR A 98 -16.94 0.96 -11.07
N GLY A 99 -16.55 0.62 -9.82
CA GLY A 99 -15.46 -0.29 -9.54
C GLY A 99 -15.80 -1.76 -9.84
N ASP A 100 -17.04 -2.19 -9.63
CA ASP A 100 -17.50 -3.56 -9.88
C ASP A 100 -18.16 -3.66 -11.27
N LEU A 101 -17.36 -4.02 -12.29
CA LEU A 101 -17.80 -3.91 -13.69
C LEU A 101 -18.74 -5.03 -14.12
N ASP A 102 -18.74 -6.16 -13.42
CA ASP A 102 -19.59 -7.31 -13.71
C ASP A 102 -20.48 -7.78 -12.55
N GLY A 103 -20.46 -7.09 -11.42
CA GLY A 103 -21.40 -7.28 -10.31
C GLY A 103 -21.07 -8.44 -9.39
N ASP A 104 -19.82 -8.91 -9.39
CA ASP A 104 -19.36 -10.03 -8.55
C ASP A 104 -18.78 -9.60 -7.20
N GLY A 105 -18.76 -8.29 -6.93
CA GLY A 105 -18.28 -7.68 -5.70
C GLY A 105 -16.78 -7.45 -5.65
N LEU A 106 -16.04 -7.66 -6.75
CA LEU A 106 -14.64 -7.29 -6.89
C LEU A 106 -14.49 -5.93 -7.56
N VAL A 107 -13.44 -5.20 -7.21
CA VAL A 107 -13.10 -3.93 -7.87
C VAL A 107 -12.14 -4.20 -9.01
N GLU A 108 -12.48 -3.69 -10.19
CA GLU A 108 -11.86 -4.06 -11.44
C GLU A 108 -11.46 -2.87 -12.29
N TYR A 109 -10.56 -3.12 -13.23
CA TYR A 109 -10.27 -2.19 -14.29
C TYR A 109 -10.17 -2.90 -15.63
N ARG A 110 -10.44 -2.17 -16.71
CA ARG A 110 -10.15 -2.65 -18.06
C ARG A 110 -8.80 -2.13 -18.50
N THR A 111 -8.01 -3.02 -19.11
CA THR A 111 -6.81 -2.61 -19.84
C THR A 111 -7.24 -1.88 -21.11
N GLU A 112 -6.96 -0.58 -21.19
CA GLU A 112 -7.23 0.19 -22.41
C GLU A 112 -6.02 0.07 -23.35
N ALA A 113 -6.21 -0.63 -24.47
CA ALA A 113 -5.22 -0.69 -25.53
C ALA A 113 -5.47 0.47 -26.51
N GLY A 114 -4.54 1.43 -26.58
CA GLY A 114 -4.42 2.30 -27.76
C GLY A 114 -5.13 3.66 -27.75
N ALA A 115 -5.72 4.13 -26.64
CA ALA A 115 -6.06 5.55 -26.52
C ALA A 115 -4.78 6.34 -26.18
N SER A 116 -4.40 7.31 -27.02
CA SER A 116 -3.17 8.07 -26.84
C SER A 116 -3.13 8.74 -25.46
N GLY A 117 -2.14 8.39 -24.65
CA GLY A 117 -1.95 8.98 -23.32
C GLY A 117 -2.75 8.34 -22.18
N HIS A 118 -3.44 7.22 -22.38
CA HIS A 118 -3.99 6.44 -21.27
C HIS A 118 -2.98 5.40 -20.78
N ILE A 119 -2.98 5.12 -19.48
CA ILE A 119 -2.21 4.01 -18.91
C ILE A 119 -3.01 2.71 -19.04
N SER A 120 -2.34 1.61 -19.38
CA SER A 120 -3.01 0.33 -19.62
C SER A 120 -3.33 -0.41 -18.31
N ASN A 121 -2.39 -0.44 -17.36
CA ASN A 121 -2.62 -0.96 -16.03
C ASN A 121 -2.98 0.18 -15.09
N LYS A 122 -4.09 0.06 -14.37
CA LYS A 122 -4.66 1.13 -13.53
C LYS A 122 -4.34 0.95 -12.04
N VAL A 123 -3.38 0.09 -11.73
CA VAL A 123 -2.87 -0.17 -10.37
C VAL A 123 -1.48 0.44 -10.22
N TRP A 124 -0.94 0.48 -9.01
CA TRP A 124 0.39 1.00 -8.73
C TRP A 124 1.51 0.46 -9.64
N LYS A 125 1.41 -0.80 -10.09
CA LYS A 125 2.24 -1.35 -11.18
C LYS A 125 1.66 -0.96 -12.54
N ASP A 126 1.72 0.33 -12.87
CA ASP A 126 0.98 0.91 -14.00
C ASP A 126 1.59 0.68 -15.40
N SER A 127 2.78 0.06 -15.49
CA SER A 127 3.39 -0.25 -16.79
C SER A 127 2.56 -1.28 -17.56
N GLY A 128 2.42 -1.10 -18.88
CA GLY A 128 1.52 -1.93 -19.70
C GLY A 128 1.90 -3.42 -19.81
N ASP A 129 3.08 -3.81 -19.35
CA ASP A 129 3.60 -5.17 -19.33
C ASP A 129 3.66 -5.81 -17.93
N SER A 130 3.18 -5.12 -16.88
CA SER A 130 3.34 -5.54 -15.48
C SER A 130 2.42 -6.69 -15.02
N LEU A 131 1.46 -7.08 -15.86
CA LEU A 131 0.45 -8.09 -15.56
C LEU A 131 0.44 -9.18 -16.62
N HIS A 132 0.85 -10.38 -16.21
CA HIS A 132 0.90 -11.57 -17.03
C HIS A 132 0.65 -12.81 -16.18
N ASP A 133 0.26 -13.92 -16.81
CA ASP A 133 0.19 -15.22 -16.14
C ASP A 133 1.58 -15.88 -15.99
N ARG A 134 1.65 -17.06 -15.37
CA ARG A 134 2.91 -17.82 -15.17
C ARG A 134 3.62 -18.19 -16.47
N ALA A 135 2.90 -18.24 -17.59
CA ALA A 135 3.48 -18.48 -18.91
C ALA A 135 3.96 -17.18 -19.61
N GLY A 136 3.83 -16.02 -18.95
CA GLY A 136 4.22 -14.73 -19.48
C GLY A 136 3.22 -14.14 -20.48
N ARG A 137 1.99 -14.65 -20.54
CA ARG A 137 0.95 -14.13 -21.44
C ARG A 137 0.25 -12.95 -20.78
N GLN A 138 0.07 -11.86 -21.53
CA GLN A 138 -0.69 -10.70 -21.07
C GLN A 138 -2.15 -11.05 -20.77
N VAL A 139 -2.67 -10.46 -19.71
CA VAL A 139 -4.04 -10.65 -19.24
C VAL A 139 -4.97 -9.60 -19.85
N ARG A 140 -6.23 -9.95 -20.08
CA ARG A 140 -7.25 -9.07 -20.69
C ARG A 140 -8.58 -9.17 -19.94
N GLY A 141 -9.44 -8.19 -20.18
CA GLY A 141 -10.80 -8.14 -19.65
C GLY A 141 -10.93 -7.21 -18.45
N ALA A 142 -11.94 -7.46 -17.61
CA ALA A 142 -12.08 -6.81 -16.31
C ALA A 142 -11.11 -7.50 -15.33
N ILE A 143 -10.08 -6.77 -14.92
CA ILE A 143 -9.00 -7.31 -14.09
C ILE A 143 -9.26 -6.92 -12.63
N ALA A 144 -9.39 -7.91 -11.76
CA ALA A 144 -9.44 -7.72 -10.32
C ALA A 144 -8.06 -7.95 -9.71
N ALA A 145 -7.27 -6.89 -9.52
CA ALA A 145 -5.94 -6.99 -8.90
C ALA A 145 -6.05 -7.22 -7.39
N VAL A 146 -5.21 -8.10 -6.85
CA VAL A 146 -5.35 -8.62 -5.49
C VAL A 146 -5.17 -7.56 -4.41
N GLU A 147 -4.22 -6.63 -4.59
CA GLU A 147 -3.94 -5.57 -3.64
C GLU A 147 -5.10 -4.57 -3.54
N VAL A 148 -5.82 -4.33 -4.65
CA VAL A 148 -6.98 -3.43 -4.69
C VAL A 148 -8.10 -3.97 -3.81
N GLN A 149 -8.32 -5.29 -3.86
CA GLN A 149 -9.31 -5.96 -3.02
C GLN A 149 -8.93 -5.86 -1.54
N GLY A 150 -7.64 -6.03 -1.24
CA GLY A 150 -7.07 -5.77 0.08
C GLY A 150 -7.33 -4.35 0.56
N TYR A 151 -7.13 -3.34 -0.30
CA TYR A 151 -7.37 -1.95 0.05
C TYR A 151 -8.85 -1.66 0.33
N VAL A 152 -9.77 -2.23 -0.45
CA VAL A 152 -11.21 -2.13 -0.21
C VAL A 152 -11.58 -2.73 1.14
N TYR A 153 -11.08 -3.93 1.44
CA TYR A 153 -11.25 -4.57 2.74
C TYR A 153 -10.75 -3.67 3.88
N ALA A 154 -9.50 -3.21 3.80
CA ALA A 154 -8.89 -2.38 4.85
C ALA A 154 -9.63 -1.05 5.03
N ALA A 155 -10.03 -0.41 3.94
CA ALA A 155 -10.82 0.81 3.95
C ALA A 155 -12.15 0.61 4.68
N CYS A 156 -12.92 -0.43 4.32
CA CYS A 156 -14.19 -0.73 4.96
C CYS A 156 -14.03 -1.11 6.44
N ALA A 157 -13.08 -1.99 6.76
CA ALA A 157 -12.82 -2.42 8.13
C ALA A 157 -12.45 -1.24 9.03
N ARG A 158 -11.49 -0.41 8.60
CA ARG A 158 -11.03 0.73 9.40
C ARG A 158 -12.08 1.83 9.49
N LEU A 159 -12.82 2.08 8.42
CA LEU A 159 -13.92 3.05 8.44
C LEU A 159 -15.06 2.59 9.34
N ALA A 160 -15.34 1.29 9.44
CA ALA A 160 -16.36 0.77 10.34
C ALA A 160 -16.04 1.07 11.82
N GLU A 161 -14.78 0.92 12.22
CA GLU A 161 -14.33 1.28 13.58
C GLU A 161 -14.51 2.77 13.85
N VAL A 162 -14.14 3.62 12.89
CA VAL A 162 -14.32 5.07 12.98
C VAL A 162 -15.80 5.43 13.04
N ALA A 163 -16.64 4.90 12.14
CA ALA A 163 -18.07 5.17 12.09
C ALA A 163 -18.77 4.82 13.41
N ALA A 164 -18.46 3.65 13.99
CA ALA A 164 -19.00 3.24 15.28
C ALA A 164 -18.66 4.24 16.40
N ARG A 165 -17.41 4.72 16.45
CA ARG A 165 -16.97 5.75 17.42
C ARG A 165 -17.58 7.12 17.18
N MET A 166 -17.90 7.43 15.94
CA MET A 166 -18.63 8.65 15.58
C MET A 166 -20.13 8.55 15.85
N GLY A 167 -20.61 7.38 16.29
CA GLY A 167 -22.00 7.15 16.70
C GLY A 167 -22.88 6.51 15.63
N ASP A 168 -22.36 6.27 14.43
CA ASP A 168 -23.09 5.64 13.31
C ASP A 168 -22.88 4.12 13.33
N THR A 169 -23.51 3.47 14.31
CA THR A 169 -23.36 2.03 14.56
C THR A 169 -23.99 1.17 13.46
N ALA A 170 -25.06 1.64 12.82
CA ALA A 170 -25.72 0.96 11.72
C ALA A 170 -24.79 0.92 10.49
N TRP A 171 -24.25 2.07 10.07
CA TRP A 171 -23.32 2.12 8.96
C TRP A 171 -22.02 1.35 9.25
N ALA A 172 -21.55 1.38 10.50
CA ALA A 172 -20.42 0.56 10.92
C ALA A 172 -20.69 -0.94 10.74
N ALA A 173 -21.90 -1.44 11.01
CA ALA A 173 -22.25 -2.83 10.79
C ALA A 173 -22.24 -3.20 9.31
N GLU A 174 -22.80 -2.35 8.44
CA GLU A 174 -22.78 -2.52 6.98
C GLU A 174 -21.36 -2.57 6.44
N LEU A 175 -20.48 -1.66 6.90
CA LEU A 175 -19.08 -1.61 6.50
C LEU A 175 -18.29 -2.86 6.94
N ARG A 176 -18.55 -3.37 8.15
CA ARG A 176 -17.96 -4.66 8.59
C ARG A 176 -18.40 -5.80 7.71
N GLU A 177 -19.68 -5.85 7.35
CA GLU A 177 -20.19 -6.91 6.50
C GLU A 177 -19.58 -6.85 5.08
N ARG A 178 -19.42 -5.65 4.52
CA ARG A 178 -18.70 -5.42 3.25
C ARG A 178 -17.26 -5.92 3.32
N ALA A 179 -16.52 -5.54 4.38
CA ALA A 179 -15.15 -6.01 4.59
C ALA A 179 -15.10 -7.54 4.67
N GLU A 180 -15.96 -8.15 5.48
CA GLU A 180 -15.99 -9.61 5.63
C GLU A 180 -16.39 -10.36 4.36
N ARG A 181 -17.27 -9.79 3.53
CA ARG A 181 -17.56 -10.34 2.19
C ARG A 181 -16.30 -10.29 1.31
N MET A 182 -15.63 -9.15 1.22
CA MET A 182 -14.40 -9.00 0.44
C MET A 182 -13.32 -9.98 0.91
N ARG A 183 -13.11 -10.12 2.23
CA ARG A 183 -12.16 -11.08 2.80
C ARG A 183 -12.46 -12.50 2.36
N ARG A 184 -13.72 -12.94 2.46
CA ARG A 184 -14.14 -14.29 2.03
C ARG A 184 -13.91 -14.50 0.53
N THR A 185 -14.27 -13.53 -0.31
CA THR A 185 -14.08 -13.61 -1.77
C THR A 185 -12.60 -13.73 -2.12
N VAL A 186 -11.73 -12.91 -1.52
CA VAL A 186 -10.28 -12.98 -1.77
C VAL A 186 -9.69 -14.31 -1.29
N GLU A 187 -10.06 -14.76 -0.08
CA GLU A 187 -9.62 -16.04 0.46
C GLU A 187 -10.05 -17.23 -0.43
N ASP A 188 -11.22 -17.20 -1.05
CA ASP A 188 -11.70 -18.30 -1.88
C ASP A 188 -11.14 -18.26 -3.32
N LEU A 189 -11.23 -17.09 -3.96
CA LEU A 189 -10.98 -16.99 -5.39
C LEU A 189 -9.52 -16.79 -5.75
N PHE A 190 -8.72 -16.13 -4.91
CA PHE A 190 -7.33 -15.76 -5.27
C PHE A 190 -6.29 -16.76 -4.78
N TRP A 191 -6.64 -17.69 -3.90
CA TRP A 191 -5.65 -18.58 -3.28
C TRP A 191 -5.06 -19.61 -4.26
N LEU A 192 -3.74 -19.71 -4.27
CA LEU A 192 -2.95 -20.69 -5.01
C LEU A 192 -2.40 -21.72 -4.01
N GLU A 193 -3.11 -22.83 -3.86
CA GLU A 193 -2.81 -23.84 -2.84
C GLU A 193 -1.39 -24.41 -2.99
N ASP A 194 -0.96 -24.71 -4.22
CA ASP A 194 0.34 -25.32 -4.49
C ASP A 194 1.52 -24.36 -4.22
N ASP A 195 1.33 -23.06 -4.48
CA ASP A 195 2.35 -22.04 -4.21
C ASP A 195 2.31 -21.52 -2.76
N GLY A 196 1.23 -21.80 -2.01
CA GLY A 196 0.98 -21.21 -0.69
C GLY A 196 0.92 -19.69 -0.72
N PHE A 197 0.29 -19.14 -1.75
CA PHE A 197 0.29 -17.72 -2.06
C PHE A 197 -1.03 -17.28 -2.67
N TYR A 198 -1.20 -15.99 -2.96
CA TYR A 198 -2.34 -15.51 -3.73
C TYR A 198 -1.93 -15.21 -5.18
N ALA A 199 -2.84 -15.43 -6.11
CA ALA A 199 -2.75 -14.92 -7.46
C ALA A 199 -2.65 -13.39 -7.42
N GLN A 200 -1.88 -12.80 -8.34
CA GLN A 200 -1.73 -11.34 -8.36
C GLN A 200 -3.00 -10.62 -8.85
N ALA A 201 -3.86 -11.33 -9.59
CA ALA A 201 -5.15 -10.84 -10.04
C ALA A 201 -6.09 -12.00 -10.41
N LEU A 202 -7.34 -11.68 -10.70
CA LEU A 202 -8.22 -12.46 -11.57
C LEU A 202 -8.36 -11.76 -12.93
N ASP A 203 -8.43 -12.55 -14.00
CA ASP A 203 -8.68 -12.05 -15.36
C ASP A 203 -10.17 -11.83 -15.65
N GLY A 204 -10.51 -11.38 -16.86
CA GLY A 204 -11.91 -11.14 -17.24
C GLY A 204 -12.80 -12.39 -17.34
N GLU A 205 -12.24 -13.58 -17.22
CA GLU A 205 -12.97 -14.85 -17.08
C GLU A 205 -12.93 -15.35 -15.62
N LYS A 206 -12.48 -14.51 -14.68
CA LYS A 206 -12.25 -14.79 -13.26
C LYS A 206 -11.27 -15.93 -13.01
N ARG A 207 -10.36 -16.18 -13.95
CA ARG A 207 -9.27 -17.13 -13.78
C ARG A 207 -8.12 -16.46 -13.03
N ARG A 208 -7.46 -17.24 -12.18
CA ARG A 208 -6.30 -16.79 -11.40
C ARG A 208 -5.15 -16.43 -12.33
N VAL A 209 -4.66 -15.20 -12.21
CA VAL A 209 -3.40 -14.75 -12.80
C VAL A 209 -2.27 -15.17 -11.87
N ASP A 210 -1.67 -16.30 -12.19
CA ASP A 210 -0.89 -17.12 -11.26
C ASP A 210 0.62 -16.84 -11.26
N ALA A 211 1.10 -15.84 -12.00
CA ALA A 211 2.48 -15.41 -11.88
C ALA A 211 2.74 -14.83 -10.50
N ILE A 212 3.90 -15.18 -9.94
CA ILE A 212 4.27 -14.81 -8.57
C ILE A 212 4.94 -13.43 -8.54
N SER A 213 4.31 -12.50 -7.82
CA SER A 213 4.73 -11.10 -7.66
C SER A 213 4.76 -10.69 -6.19
N SER A 214 5.16 -9.43 -5.92
CA SER A 214 5.07 -8.84 -4.58
C SER A 214 3.64 -8.47 -4.15
N ASN A 215 2.70 -8.32 -5.10
CA ASN A 215 1.35 -7.80 -4.85
C ASN A 215 0.62 -8.46 -3.66
N PRO A 216 0.63 -9.80 -3.49
CA PRO A 216 -0.03 -10.42 -2.33
C PRO A 216 0.54 -10.02 -0.97
N GLY A 217 1.77 -9.52 -0.92
CA GLY A 217 2.35 -8.97 0.31
C GLY A 217 1.58 -7.75 0.83
N HIS A 218 0.89 -6.99 -0.04
CA HIS A 218 0.01 -5.90 0.37
C HIS A 218 -1.23 -6.38 1.13
N LEU A 219 -1.68 -7.64 0.95
CA LEU A 219 -2.78 -8.20 1.74
C LEU A 219 -2.41 -8.27 3.23
N LEU A 220 -1.14 -8.54 3.57
CA LEU A 220 -0.65 -8.52 4.94
C LEU A 220 -0.78 -7.13 5.56
N PHE A 221 -0.45 -6.08 4.79
CA PHE A 221 -0.65 -4.70 5.24
C PHE A 221 -2.13 -4.39 5.48
N CYS A 222 -3.02 -4.93 4.66
CA CYS A 222 -4.45 -4.75 4.79
C CYS A 222 -5.04 -5.53 5.97
N GLY A 223 -4.34 -6.53 6.52
CA GLY A 223 -4.87 -7.41 7.57
C GLY A 223 -5.96 -8.36 7.05
N LEU A 224 -5.94 -8.69 5.76
CA LEU A 224 -6.96 -9.53 5.11
C LEU A 224 -6.73 -11.02 5.36
N PRO A 225 -5.52 -11.57 5.17
CA PRO A 225 -5.31 -13.02 5.26
C PRO A 225 -5.62 -13.60 6.64
N SER A 226 -6.06 -14.86 6.66
CA SER A 226 -6.03 -15.65 7.91
C SER A 226 -4.59 -15.76 8.46
N PRO A 227 -4.37 -15.91 9.78
CA PRO A 227 -3.04 -16.07 10.35
C PRO A 227 -2.22 -17.20 9.69
N GLU A 228 -2.88 -18.31 9.35
CA GLU A 228 -2.26 -19.46 8.71
C GLU A 228 -1.77 -19.14 7.29
N ARG A 229 -2.59 -18.44 6.50
CA ARG A 229 -2.20 -18.03 5.14
C ARG A 229 -1.20 -16.89 5.16
N ALA A 230 -1.29 -15.98 6.12
CA ALA A 230 -0.30 -14.94 6.32
C ALA A 230 1.10 -15.52 6.54
N ALA A 231 1.20 -16.59 7.34
CA ALA A 231 2.46 -17.31 7.55
C ALA A 231 3.01 -17.93 6.26
N ARG A 232 2.14 -18.52 5.42
CA ARG A 232 2.53 -19.07 4.11
C ARG A 232 2.98 -17.98 3.14
N VAL A 233 2.27 -16.84 3.11
CA VAL A 233 2.65 -15.66 2.31
C VAL A 233 4.00 -15.11 2.76
N ALA A 234 4.22 -14.93 4.06
CA ALA A 234 5.50 -14.47 4.60
C ALA A 234 6.64 -15.43 4.23
N HIS A 235 6.43 -16.74 4.36
CA HIS A 235 7.39 -17.74 3.92
C HIS A 235 7.69 -17.64 2.42
N ARG A 236 6.65 -17.47 1.58
CA ARG A 236 6.81 -17.34 0.13
C ARG A 236 7.57 -16.08 -0.28
N LEU A 237 7.31 -14.95 0.38
CA LEU A 237 8.01 -13.68 0.16
C LEU A 237 9.50 -13.80 0.50
N ALA A 238 9.87 -14.59 1.52
CA ALA A 238 11.26 -14.80 1.90
C ALA A 238 12.08 -15.63 0.90
N ALA A 239 11.44 -16.34 -0.04
CA ALA A 239 12.14 -17.20 -0.99
C ALA A 239 13.07 -16.37 -1.91
N PRO A 240 14.24 -16.91 -2.29
CA PRO A 240 15.31 -16.14 -2.96
C PRO A 240 14.97 -15.64 -4.36
N ASP A 241 13.92 -16.19 -4.98
CA ASP A 241 13.41 -15.73 -6.26
C ASP A 241 12.61 -14.42 -6.13
N LEU A 242 12.03 -14.15 -4.95
CA LEU A 242 11.38 -12.88 -4.61
C LEU A 242 12.29 -11.99 -3.76
N ASN A 243 12.81 -12.50 -2.64
CA ASN A 243 13.72 -11.76 -1.78
C ASN A 243 15.15 -11.81 -2.34
N SER A 244 15.58 -10.64 -2.82
CA SER A 244 16.88 -10.45 -3.45
C SER A 244 18.06 -10.31 -2.50
N GLY A 245 17.80 -10.15 -1.20
CA GLY A 245 18.77 -9.62 -0.23
C GLY A 245 18.90 -8.09 -0.23
N TRP A 246 18.33 -7.41 -1.23
CA TRP A 246 18.09 -5.97 -1.22
C TRP A 246 16.62 -5.62 -0.92
N GLY A 247 15.72 -6.61 -0.98
CA GLY A 247 14.28 -6.45 -0.81
C GLY A 247 13.50 -7.42 -1.70
N ILE A 248 12.19 -7.42 -1.56
CA ILE A 248 11.24 -8.18 -2.38
C ILE A 248 11.13 -7.54 -3.77
N ARG A 249 11.30 -8.37 -4.80
CA ARG A 249 11.10 -8.01 -6.20
C ARG A 249 9.63 -7.90 -6.54
N THR A 250 9.33 -7.01 -7.47
CA THR A 250 8.00 -6.89 -8.09
C THR A 250 7.54 -8.17 -8.78
N LEU A 251 8.47 -8.99 -9.28
CA LEU A 251 8.20 -10.28 -9.91
C LEU A 251 9.26 -11.31 -9.51
N SER A 252 8.83 -12.55 -9.28
CA SER A 252 9.72 -13.68 -9.02
C SER A 252 10.71 -13.87 -10.17
N ALA A 253 11.99 -14.08 -9.82
CA ALA A 253 13.06 -14.38 -10.76
C ALA A 253 12.88 -15.71 -11.51
N ALA A 254 11.92 -16.55 -11.10
CA ALA A 254 11.56 -17.79 -11.78
C ALA A 254 10.52 -17.58 -12.90
N MET A 255 9.93 -16.39 -13.02
CA MET A 255 8.94 -16.08 -14.06
C MET A 255 9.63 -15.76 -15.39
N PRO A 256 9.08 -16.19 -16.54
CA PRO A 256 9.72 -16.03 -17.85
C PRO A 256 9.90 -14.57 -18.29
N THR A 257 9.06 -13.68 -17.77
CA THR A 257 9.06 -12.23 -18.03
C THR A 257 9.88 -11.44 -17.01
N TYR A 258 10.54 -12.11 -16.06
CA TYR A 258 11.44 -11.45 -15.12
C TYR A 258 12.59 -10.78 -15.86
N ASN A 259 12.76 -9.49 -15.55
CA ASN A 259 13.89 -8.70 -15.97
C ASN A 259 14.32 -7.83 -14.79
N PRO A 260 15.55 -8.01 -14.26
CA PRO A 260 16.04 -7.22 -13.12
C PRO A 260 16.09 -5.72 -13.41
N MET A 261 16.12 -5.31 -14.67
CA MET A 261 16.13 -3.91 -15.12
C MET A 261 14.77 -3.46 -15.66
N SER A 262 13.68 -4.21 -15.42
CA SER A 262 12.33 -3.75 -15.76
C SER A 262 11.74 -2.89 -14.65
N TYR A 263 10.91 -1.92 -15.04
CA TYR A 263 10.22 -1.02 -14.12
C TYR A 263 9.31 -1.77 -13.13
N HIS A 264 8.48 -2.72 -13.59
CA HIS A 264 7.58 -3.50 -12.73
C HIS A 264 7.69 -5.04 -12.87
N ASN A 265 8.63 -5.56 -13.67
CA ASN A 265 8.80 -7.00 -13.88
C ASN A 265 10.10 -7.55 -13.30
N GLY A 266 10.54 -7.04 -12.14
CA GLY A 266 11.70 -7.61 -11.44
C GLY A 266 12.47 -6.66 -10.54
N SER A 267 12.33 -5.36 -10.71
CA SER A 267 12.91 -4.34 -9.84
C SER A 267 12.42 -4.44 -8.39
N VAL A 268 13.12 -3.75 -7.49
CA VAL A 268 12.75 -3.63 -6.08
C VAL A 268 12.35 -2.19 -5.80
N TRP A 269 11.19 -2.04 -5.17
CA TRP A 269 10.59 -0.75 -4.87
C TRP A 269 10.55 -0.54 -3.35
N PRO A 270 11.19 0.51 -2.81
CA PRO A 270 11.15 0.81 -1.38
C PRO A 270 9.73 1.00 -0.85
N HIS A 271 8.86 1.62 -1.64
CA HIS A 271 7.44 1.78 -1.30
C HIS A 271 6.74 0.43 -1.06
N ASP A 272 6.77 -0.47 -2.04
CA ASP A 272 6.20 -1.83 -1.98
C ASP A 272 6.74 -2.61 -0.76
N ASN A 273 8.06 -2.60 -0.60
CA ASN A 273 8.71 -3.26 0.52
C ASN A 273 8.31 -2.68 1.89
N SER A 274 8.09 -1.36 1.98
CA SER A 274 7.63 -0.74 3.23
C SER A 274 6.20 -1.17 3.62
N VAL A 275 5.34 -1.38 2.61
CA VAL A 275 3.99 -1.92 2.81
C VAL A 275 4.06 -3.37 3.27
N ILE A 276 4.89 -4.19 2.61
CA ILE A 276 5.15 -5.58 3.00
C ILE A 276 5.67 -5.67 4.43
N VAL A 277 6.67 -4.86 4.80
CA VAL A 277 7.23 -4.81 6.16
C VAL A 277 6.15 -4.51 7.20
N ALA A 278 5.30 -3.51 6.94
CA ALA A 278 4.21 -3.17 7.84
C ALA A 278 3.20 -4.33 7.99
N GLY A 279 2.94 -5.06 6.90
CA GLY A 279 2.13 -6.27 6.92
C GLY A 279 2.77 -7.41 7.71
N LEU A 280 4.05 -7.70 7.48
CA LEU A 280 4.78 -8.73 8.21
C LEU A 280 4.79 -8.45 9.71
N ARG A 281 5.02 -7.20 10.12
CA ARG A 281 4.94 -6.79 11.53
C ARG A 281 3.56 -7.00 12.13
N ARG A 282 2.49 -6.67 11.42
CA ARG A 282 1.10 -6.93 11.86
C ARG A 282 0.84 -8.41 12.15
N TYR A 283 1.43 -9.32 11.37
CA TYR A 283 1.26 -10.76 11.55
C TYR A 283 2.35 -11.43 12.41
N GLY A 284 3.22 -10.64 13.06
CA GLY A 284 4.27 -11.17 13.94
C GLY A 284 5.48 -11.79 13.22
N HIS A 285 5.60 -11.62 11.90
CA HIS A 285 6.77 -12.06 11.12
C HIS A 285 7.93 -11.06 11.22
N THR A 286 8.39 -10.85 12.45
CA THR A 286 9.35 -9.81 12.82
C THR A 286 10.71 -9.98 12.17
N ASP A 287 11.24 -11.20 12.12
CA ASP A 287 12.60 -11.44 11.62
C ASP A 287 12.72 -11.03 10.15
N LEU A 288 11.81 -11.50 9.28
CA LEU A 288 11.78 -11.09 7.87
C LEU A 288 11.54 -9.58 7.72
N ALA A 289 10.70 -8.98 8.57
CA ALA A 289 10.49 -7.54 8.55
C ALA A 289 11.77 -6.76 8.88
N LEU A 290 12.54 -7.20 9.88
CA LEU A 290 13.82 -6.59 10.26
C LEU A 290 14.88 -6.79 9.18
N ASP A 291 14.94 -7.97 8.53
CA ASP A 291 15.84 -8.23 7.41
C ASP A 291 15.57 -7.29 6.23
N LEU A 292 14.29 -7.05 5.89
CA LEU A 292 13.91 -6.12 4.83
C LEU A 292 14.19 -4.66 5.22
N ILE A 293 13.96 -4.27 6.48
CA ILE A 293 14.33 -2.94 7.00
C ILE A 293 15.83 -2.73 6.87
N GLU A 294 16.64 -3.73 7.24
CA GLU A 294 18.08 -3.68 7.11
C GLU A 294 18.51 -3.56 5.65
N ALA A 295 17.93 -4.36 4.76
CA ALA A 295 18.22 -4.31 3.33
C ALA A 295 17.93 -2.92 2.73
N LEU A 296 16.79 -2.32 3.08
CA LEU A 296 16.44 -0.96 2.65
C LEU A 296 17.36 0.10 3.26
N PHE A 297 17.74 -0.04 4.53
CA PHE A 297 18.68 0.89 5.16
C PHE A 297 20.04 0.85 4.46
N GLN A 298 20.59 -0.35 4.23
CA GLN A 298 21.84 -0.54 3.49
C GLN A 298 21.75 -0.03 2.05
N ALA A 299 20.63 -0.25 1.35
CA ALA A 299 20.39 0.30 0.03
C ALA A 299 20.42 1.84 0.03
N SER A 300 19.90 2.48 1.08
CA SER A 300 19.96 3.94 1.21
C SER A 300 21.38 4.45 1.40
N LEU A 301 22.26 3.71 2.10
CA LEU A 301 23.67 4.11 2.31
C LEU A 301 24.50 4.08 1.02
N ALA A 302 24.06 3.33 0.02
CA ALA A 302 24.69 3.30 -1.31
C ALA A 302 24.36 4.55 -2.15
N ASP A 303 23.30 5.29 -1.82
CA ASP A 303 22.98 6.56 -2.47
C ASP A 303 23.84 7.70 -1.87
N PRO A 304 24.48 8.56 -2.69
CA PRO A 304 25.33 9.65 -2.18
C PRO A 304 24.63 10.64 -1.24
N LEU A 305 23.30 10.75 -1.32
CA LEU A 305 22.49 11.61 -0.46
C LEU A 305 21.82 10.84 0.68
N GLN A 306 22.12 9.55 0.83
CA GLN A 306 21.54 8.63 1.81
C GLN A 306 20.02 8.54 1.72
N ARG A 307 19.51 8.37 0.49
CA ARG A 307 18.08 8.32 0.20
C ARG A 307 17.71 7.03 -0.51
N LEU A 308 16.46 6.64 -0.35
CA LEU A 308 15.86 5.59 -1.15
C LEU A 308 15.35 6.18 -2.47
N PRO A 309 15.77 5.63 -3.63
CA PRO A 309 15.20 6.01 -4.92
C PRO A 309 13.77 5.46 -5.05
N GLU A 310 13.07 5.89 -6.09
CA GLU A 310 11.81 5.29 -6.52
C GLU A 310 11.87 3.75 -6.61
N LEU A 311 12.91 3.24 -7.28
CA LEU A 311 13.19 1.83 -7.48
C LEU A 311 14.68 1.64 -7.77
N TYR A 312 15.16 0.41 -7.62
CA TYR A 312 16.47 -0.03 -8.13
C TYR A 312 16.36 -1.39 -8.80
N CYS A 313 17.38 -1.75 -9.58
CA CYS A 313 17.36 -2.99 -10.35
C CYS A 313 17.33 -4.19 -9.42
N GLY A 314 16.52 -5.17 -9.79
CA GLY A 314 16.34 -6.38 -9.05
C GLY A 314 17.41 -7.42 -9.32
N PHE A 315 18.70 -7.11 -9.17
CA PHE A 315 19.73 -8.15 -9.14
C PHE A 315 19.85 -8.76 -7.73
N PRO A 316 20.32 -10.02 -7.59
CA PRO A 316 20.55 -10.61 -6.27
C PRO A 316 21.72 -9.92 -5.57
N ARG A 317 21.63 -9.74 -4.26
CA ARG A 317 22.77 -9.34 -3.45
C ARG A 317 23.81 -10.46 -3.50
N SER A 318 25.00 -10.14 -4.00
CA SER A 318 26.08 -11.11 -4.18
C SER A 318 27.43 -10.42 -4.18
N ASP A 319 28.45 -11.12 -3.68
CA ASP A 319 29.83 -10.62 -3.63
C ASP A 319 30.36 -10.24 -5.01
N THR A 320 29.83 -10.84 -6.08
CA THR A 320 30.23 -10.56 -7.47
C THR A 320 29.66 -9.27 -8.04
N LEU A 321 28.52 -8.80 -7.54
CA LEU A 321 27.86 -7.57 -8.02
C LEU A 321 28.16 -6.36 -7.13
N GLY A 322 28.87 -6.57 -6.02
CA GLY A 322 29.32 -5.54 -5.09
C GLY A 322 28.35 -5.28 -3.93
N ASP A 323 28.76 -4.37 -3.05
CA ASP A 323 28.09 -4.08 -1.78
C ASP A 323 26.91 -3.09 -1.93
N ALA A 324 26.44 -2.83 -3.15
CA ALA A 324 25.37 -1.88 -3.44
C ALA A 324 24.38 -2.44 -4.48
N PRO A 325 23.08 -2.05 -4.41
CA PRO A 325 22.13 -2.38 -5.45
C PRO A 325 22.47 -1.66 -6.76
N VAL A 326 22.24 -2.34 -7.90
CA VAL A 326 22.40 -1.73 -9.23
C VAL A 326 21.30 -0.68 -9.44
N THR A 327 21.69 0.53 -9.80
CA THR A 327 20.76 1.65 -9.97
C THR A 327 19.85 1.46 -11.19
N TYR A 328 18.61 1.96 -11.10
CA TYR A 328 17.70 2.00 -12.26
C TYR A 328 17.90 3.33 -13.00
N PRO A 329 18.20 3.34 -14.32
CA PRO A 329 18.71 4.54 -15.00
C PRO A 329 17.81 5.79 -14.97
N VAL A 330 16.49 5.63 -14.88
CA VAL A 330 15.52 6.75 -14.97
C VAL A 330 14.69 6.91 -13.70
N SER A 331 15.14 6.35 -12.57
CA SER A 331 14.43 6.46 -11.29
C SER A 331 14.41 7.89 -10.77
N CYS A 332 13.28 8.36 -10.26
CA CYS A 332 13.24 9.57 -9.43
C CYS A 332 13.94 9.34 -8.07
N SER A 333 14.81 10.27 -7.65
CA SER A 333 15.53 10.17 -6.35
C SER A 333 15.48 11.49 -5.56
N PRO A 334 14.62 11.62 -4.52
CA PRO A 334 13.53 10.71 -4.16
C PRO A 334 12.23 11.06 -4.89
N GLN A 335 11.38 10.06 -5.10
CA GLN A 335 9.95 10.27 -5.36
C GLN A 335 9.15 10.27 -4.06
N ALA A 336 7.95 10.85 -4.06
CA ALA A 336 7.15 11.04 -2.85
C ALA A 336 6.87 9.74 -2.07
N TRP A 337 6.52 8.64 -2.73
CA TRP A 337 6.29 7.34 -2.06
C TRP A 337 7.58 6.67 -1.52
N ALA A 338 8.74 6.93 -2.15
CA ALA A 338 10.03 6.46 -1.65
C ALA A 338 10.43 7.27 -0.40
N ALA A 339 10.18 8.58 -0.41
CA ALA A 339 10.34 9.42 0.78
C ALA A 339 9.43 9.00 1.94
N ALA A 340 8.24 8.45 1.65
CA ALA A 340 7.33 7.92 2.67
C ALA A 340 7.80 6.60 3.31
N THR A 341 8.67 5.84 2.63
CA THR A 341 9.14 4.52 3.07
C THR A 341 9.72 4.58 4.48
N GLY A 342 10.68 5.47 4.74
CA GLY A 342 11.34 5.57 6.05
C GLY A 342 10.35 5.82 7.20
N HIS A 343 9.31 6.61 6.97
CA HIS A 343 8.27 6.86 7.98
C HIS A 343 7.44 5.61 8.28
N LEU A 344 7.10 4.80 7.26
CA LEU A 344 6.37 3.55 7.48
C LEU A 344 7.25 2.49 8.14
N LEU A 345 8.55 2.43 7.80
CA LEU A 345 9.50 1.55 8.49
C LEU A 345 9.60 1.92 9.98
N VAL A 346 9.75 3.21 10.32
CA VAL A 346 9.76 3.68 11.72
C VAL A 346 8.46 3.31 12.44
N ARG A 347 7.29 3.50 11.83
CA ARG A 347 6.01 3.04 12.41
C ARG A 347 6.03 1.54 12.72
N SER A 348 6.57 0.76 11.80
CA SER A 348 6.60 -0.70 11.86
C SER A 348 7.58 -1.23 12.92
N LEU A 349 8.73 -0.55 13.07
CA LEU A 349 9.68 -0.78 14.17
C LEU A 349 9.04 -0.50 15.52
N LEU A 350 8.29 0.59 15.62
CA LEU A 350 7.63 0.97 16.87
C LEU A 350 6.36 0.16 17.16
N GLY A 351 5.78 -0.51 16.17
CA GLY A 351 4.51 -1.24 16.35
C GLY A 351 3.36 -0.32 16.79
N LEU A 352 3.31 0.89 16.22
CA LEU A 352 2.39 1.93 16.69
C LEU A 352 0.94 1.72 16.27
N GLU A 353 0.06 1.68 17.26
CA GLU A 353 -1.39 1.63 17.13
C GLU A 353 -2.09 2.59 18.09
N VAL A 354 -3.32 2.97 17.77
CA VAL A 354 -4.15 3.81 18.63
C VAL A 354 -5.27 2.96 19.25
N ASP A 355 -5.28 2.87 20.58
CA ASP A 355 -6.39 2.29 21.34
C ASP A 355 -7.35 3.39 21.77
N HIS A 356 -8.55 3.35 21.20
CA HIS A 356 -9.59 4.33 21.46
C HIS A 356 -10.40 4.06 22.73
N THR A 357 -10.38 2.82 23.23
CA THR A 357 -11.04 2.45 24.49
C THR A 357 -10.27 3.03 25.66
N SER A 358 -8.95 2.83 25.70
CA SER A 358 -8.07 3.36 26.74
C SER A 358 -7.58 4.79 26.46
N ARG A 359 -7.79 5.29 25.22
CA ARG A 359 -7.22 6.54 24.70
C ARG A 359 -5.70 6.61 24.84
N ARG A 360 -5.03 5.51 24.51
CA ARG A 360 -3.58 5.36 24.56
C ARG A 360 -3.00 5.00 23.21
N VAL A 361 -1.73 5.35 23.01
CA VAL A 361 -0.95 4.82 21.90
C VAL A 361 -0.33 3.50 22.37
N ARG A 362 -0.70 2.40 21.70
CA ARG A 362 -0.08 1.09 21.90
C ARG A 362 1.23 1.03 21.14
N ILE A 363 2.25 0.48 21.79
CA ILE A 363 3.61 0.31 21.23
C ILE A 363 4.08 -1.14 21.42
N ASP A 364 4.62 -1.73 20.35
CA ASP A 364 5.31 -3.03 20.35
C ASP A 364 6.66 -2.86 19.63
N PRO A 365 7.67 -2.29 20.32
CA PRO A 365 8.88 -1.86 19.65
C PRO A 365 9.84 -3.04 19.43
N VAL A 366 10.34 -3.13 18.20
CA VAL A 366 11.44 -3.99 17.79
C VAL A 366 12.49 -3.10 17.14
N LEU A 367 13.75 -3.21 17.58
CA LEU A 367 14.86 -2.44 17.02
C LEU A 367 15.93 -3.40 16.48
N PRO A 368 16.43 -3.18 15.24
CA PRO A 368 17.59 -3.90 14.75
C PRO A 368 18.80 -3.73 15.67
N VAL A 369 19.73 -4.68 15.63
CA VAL A 369 20.90 -4.70 16.53
C VAL A 369 21.80 -3.46 16.39
N TRP A 370 21.84 -2.85 15.21
CA TRP A 370 22.61 -1.63 14.92
C TRP A 370 21.91 -0.34 15.36
N LEU A 371 20.61 -0.39 15.67
CA LEU A 371 19.82 0.77 16.08
C LEU A 371 19.74 0.83 17.61
N SER A 372 20.71 1.49 18.23
CA SER A 372 20.81 1.55 19.69
C SER A 372 19.82 2.50 20.35
N ARG A 373 19.38 3.54 19.63
CA ARG A 373 18.43 4.54 20.12
C ARG A 373 17.55 5.04 18.98
N LEU A 374 16.26 5.24 19.24
CA LEU A 374 15.34 5.90 18.33
C LEU A 374 14.52 6.92 19.12
N THR A 375 14.54 8.17 18.66
CA THR A 375 13.68 9.22 19.19
C THR A 375 12.66 9.61 18.14
N HIS A 376 11.38 9.53 18.47
CA HIS A 376 10.29 10.00 17.63
C HIS A 376 9.68 11.25 18.27
N THR A 377 9.88 12.41 17.65
CA THR A 377 9.29 13.66 18.15
C THR A 377 7.98 13.97 17.45
N ASN A 378 7.10 14.72 18.11
CA ASN A 378 5.83 15.19 17.58
C ASN A 378 4.92 14.07 17.05
N LEU A 379 4.89 12.92 17.72
CA LEU A 379 3.95 11.84 17.43
C LEU A 379 2.53 12.35 17.65
N ALA A 380 1.77 12.52 16.57
CA ALA A 380 0.41 13.06 16.63
C ALA A 380 -0.61 11.95 16.92
N ALA A 381 -1.32 12.04 18.05
CA ALA A 381 -2.43 11.16 18.41
C ALA A 381 -3.45 11.88 19.30
N PHE A 382 -4.73 11.57 19.14
CA PHE A 382 -5.83 12.09 19.96
C PHE A 382 -5.88 13.62 20.08
N GLY A 383 -5.49 14.34 19.03
CA GLY A 383 -5.47 15.81 19.00
C GLY A 383 -4.29 16.45 19.73
N ALA A 384 -3.31 15.67 20.18
CA ALA A 384 -2.08 16.15 20.83
C ALA A 384 -0.84 15.54 20.15
N THR A 385 0.34 16.02 20.58
CA THR A 385 1.63 15.51 20.14
C THR A 385 2.44 15.04 21.33
N TYR A 386 3.17 13.94 21.14
CA TYR A 386 4.00 13.31 22.16
C TYR A 386 5.38 13.00 21.60
N ASP A 387 6.38 12.98 22.46
CA ASP A 387 7.71 12.51 22.16
C ASP A 387 7.91 11.10 22.74
N LEU A 388 8.59 10.26 21.96
CA LEU A 388 9.00 8.91 22.35
C LEU A 388 10.52 8.81 22.29
N ASP A 389 11.13 8.23 23.32
CA ASP A 389 12.54 7.87 23.32
C ASP A 389 12.70 6.38 23.63
N LEU A 390 13.39 5.67 22.74
CA LEU A 390 13.63 4.25 22.88
C LEU A 390 15.13 4.01 22.94
N ALA A 391 15.56 3.22 23.91
CA ALA A 391 16.96 2.78 24.03
C ALA A 391 17.05 1.25 24.11
N ARG A 392 17.94 0.68 23.29
CA ARG A 392 18.25 -0.75 23.28
C ARG A 392 19.39 -1.03 24.27
N HIS A 393 19.18 -2.00 25.15
CA HIS A 393 20.14 -2.49 26.14
C HIS A 393 20.24 -4.03 26.02
N GLY A 394 21.16 -4.53 25.19
CA GLY A 394 21.16 -5.94 24.81
C GLY A 394 19.84 -6.27 24.11
N ASP A 395 19.13 -7.31 24.58
CA ASP A 395 17.86 -7.72 24.00
C ASP A 395 16.64 -7.00 24.60
N HIS A 396 16.87 -6.07 25.52
CA HIS A 396 15.81 -5.27 26.14
C HIS A 396 15.70 -3.90 25.49
N ILE A 397 14.47 -3.42 25.32
CA ILE A 397 14.17 -2.06 24.86
C ILE A 397 13.42 -1.33 25.98
N THR A 398 13.99 -0.20 26.42
CA THR A 398 13.32 0.77 27.28
C THR A 398 12.60 1.79 26.41
N VAL A 399 11.43 2.24 26.86
CA VAL A 399 10.60 3.23 26.17
C VAL A 399 10.24 4.29 27.20
N ASP A 400 10.55 5.54 26.89
CA ASP A 400 10.13 6.72 27.64
C ASP A 400 9.21 7.58 26.76
N SER A 401 8.21 8.20 27.38
CA SER A 401 7.25 9.06 26.69
C SER A 401 6.66 10.12 27.61
N ASP A 402 6.44 11.31 27.06
CA ASP A 402 5.67 12.37 27.70
C ASP A 402 4.14 12.24 27.49
N GLY A 403 3.70 11.18 26.82
CA GLY A 403 2.32 10.93 26.41
C GLY A 403 1.65 9.68 27.00
N PRO A 404 0.35 9.47 26.71
CA PRO A 404 -0.42 8.33 27.18
C PRO A 404 -0.07 7.07 26.36
N LEU A 405 1.00 6.40 26.77
CA LEU A 405 1.50 5.19 26.13
C LEU A 405 1.05 3.92 26.85
N GLU A 406 0.84 2.85 26.08
CA GLU A 406 0.58 1.49 26.56
C GLU A 406 1.54 0.53 25.86
N ARG A 407 2.32 -0.23 26.62
CA ARG A 407 3.19 -1.25 26.04
C ARG A 407 2.37 -2.53 25.81
N ALA A 408 2.43 -3.06 24.60
CA ALA A 408 1.73 -4.27 24.20
C ALA A 408 2.23 -5.53 24.89
#